data_AF-G7Y8A8-F1
#
_entry.id   AF-G7Y8A8-F1
#
_cell.length_a   1.000
_cell.length_b   1.000
_cell.length_c   1.000
_cell.angle_alpha   90.00
_cell.angle_beta   90.00
_cell.angle_gamma   90.00
#
_symmetry.space_group_name_H-M   'P 1'
#
loop_
_entity.id
_entity.type
_entity.pdbx_description
1 polymer ?
#
loop_
_entity_poly.entity_id
_entity_poly.type
_entity_poly.pdbx_seq_one_letter_code
_entity_poly.pdbx_strand_id
1 'polypeptide(L)'
;MTYSLGDWRLKLGMKWSNGFVKNVFTVQIGSLQQIATGLMALNKSYELLRDAARYHPSVVTKGLLHSSSNICTTCALGNGVQISGQQLSGCTQCEFALADERWAGIMTPEQVLSLLDLHASRTSPHTWKTVLRRRRQLAHRMPVNRKQIRRANYAAIQTLHHQRRKDAASAVLDGSWKDLYKGNCGLPPDAEQYWKQVLSAPKHVDSRPSRVVVPSDWSLIEPITGEEVGHLPRRVNTKEELVAAWGDSLHNSVDGRGLRELVASPLSNRWLVFPERVFSRIFIRGIQLRCNLLRTRVRSARHGHGGQTILCRGNCGQPESLVHILQSCWITHDARCARHNRVARELAKRLRRLGYTVFEELRAPTSTSFIKPDLIAVRERRATVIDVSIVSDGRGVTVWNEKKQKYGADEFSLAIISALRAIGCDVDFLDHQPMIISYRGICFPQSAKAVIGLGLSKVTVSDLCLLAIVGSLRTYDTVMRGTWR
;
A
#
# COMPACT_ATOMS: atom_id res chain seq x y z
N MET A 1 16.97 37.36 -15.03
CA MET A 1 17.62 36.49 -16.02
C MET A 1 16.97 35.12 -15.96
N THR A 2 16.23 34.78 -17.01
CA THR A 2 15.48 33.55 -17.20
C THR A 2 16.43 32.43 -17.61
N TYR A 3 16.65 31.44 -16.75
CA TYR A 3 17.31 30.19 -17.14
C TYR A 3 16.25 29.14 -17.42
N SER A 4 16.23 28.66 -18.67
CA SER A 4 15.30 27.63 -19.15
C SER A 4 15.60 26.26 -18.51
N LEU A 5 14.57 25.43 -18.33
CA LEU A 5 14.64 24.06 -17.80
C LEU A 5 15.54 23.08 -18.60
N GLY A 6 16.22 23.53 -19.67
CA GLY A 6 17.00 22.71 -20.59
C GLY A 6 18.32 22.17 -20.03
N ASP A 7 19.00 22.90 -19.15
CA ASP A 7 20.37 22.56 -18.70
C ASP A 7 20.44 21.44 -17.64
N TRP A 8 19.30 21.03 -17.08
CA TRP A 8 19.25 20.04 -16.00
C TRP A 8 19.31 18.58 -16.46
N ARG A 9 19.17 18.30 -17.76
CA ARG A 9 19.08 16.91 -18.28
C ARG A 9 20.41 16.17 -18.41
N LEU A 10 21.54 16.88 -18.47
CA LEU A 10 22.83 16.28 -18.83
C LEU A 10 23.64 15.69 -17.67
N LYS A 11 23.36 16.05 -16.40
CA LYS A 11 24.21 15.61 -15.26
C LYS A 11 23.71 14.39 -14.47
N LEU A 12 22.46 13.93 -14.65
CA LEU A 12 21.89 12.90 -13.77
C LEU A 12 21.47 11.58 -14.42
N GLY A 13 21.57 11.40 -15.74
CA GLY A 13 21.40 10.08 -16.38
C GLY A 13 20.11 9.32 -16.00
N MET A 14 19.05 10.01 -15.56
CA MET A 14 17.79 9.41 -15.10
C MET A 14 16.65 9.80 -16.05
N LYS A 15 16.05 8.80 -16.70
CA LYS A 15 14.79 8.97 -17.45
C LYS A 15 13.64 9.14 -16.45
N TRP A 16 13.17 10.38 -16.29
CA TRP A 16 11.90 10.67 -15.62
C TRP A 16 10.79 10.78 -16.66
N SER A 17 9.64 10.15 -16.40
CA SER A 17 8.41 10.43 -17.13
C SER A 17 7.83 11.77 -16.66
N ASN A 18 7.47 12.63 -17.61
CA ASN A 18 6.98 14.00 -17.36
C ASN A 18 5.69 14.11 -16.50
N GLY A 19 5.12 12.99 -16.04
CA GLY A 19 3.93 12.98 -15.17
C GLY A 19 4.24 13.03 -13.65
N PHE A 20 5.49 12.86 -13.23
CA PHE A 20 5.82 12.77 -11.80
C PHE A 20 5.98 14.14 -11.11
N VAL A 21 6.38 15.18 -11.85
CA VAL A 21 6.69 16.49 -11.26
C VAL A 21 5.44 17.37 -11.08
N LYS A 22 4.40 17.21 -11.91
CA LYS A 22 3.18 18.01 -11.79
C LYS A 22 2.23 17.55 -10.67
N ASN A 23 2.21 16.27 -10.34
CA ASN A 23 1.25 15.75 -9.35
C ASN A 23 1.70 15.91 -7.88
N VAL A 24 2.92 16.41 -7.63
CA VAL A 24 3.40 16.68 -6.26
C VAL A 24 2.98 18.07 -5.79
N PHE A 25 2.64 19.01 -6.69
CA PHE A 25 2.41 20.41 -6.35
C PHE A 25 0.95 20.86 -6.30
N THR A 26 -0.02 19.96 -6.48
CA THR A 26 -1.45 20.26 -6.30
C THR A 26 -2.08 19.31 -5.29
N VAL A 27 -1.72 19.50 -4.01
CA VAL A 27 -2.46 18.95 -2.88
C VAL A 27 -2.56 20.06 -1.83
N GLN A 28 -3.77 20.29 -1.32
CA GLN A 28 -4.10 21.34 -0.34
C GLN A 28 -3.10 21.39 0.83
N ILE A 29 -2.85 22.62 1.28
CA ILE A 29 -1.80 23.08 2.19
C ILE A 29 -1.78 22.37 3.57
N GLY A 30 -2.83 21.67 3.98
CA GLY A 30 -2.83 20.83 5.19
C GLY A 30 -2.10 19.48 5.08
N SER A 31 -1.84 19.00 3.86
CA SER A 31 -1.28 17.66 3.62
C SER A 31 0.24 17.62 3.49
N LEU A 32 0.89 18.75 3.17
CA LEU A 32 2.35 18.79 2.99
C LEU A 32 3.11 18.51 4.29
N GLN A 33 2.55 18.88 5.44
CA GLN A 33 3.17 18.63 6.74
C GLN A 33 3.14 17.14 7.09
N GLN A 34 2.03 16.44 6.80
CA GLN A 34 1.91 14.99 6.99
C GLN A 34 2.73 14.21 5.95
N ILE A 35 2.80 14.72 4.71
CA ILE A 35 3.57 14.11 3.62
C ILE A 35 5.07 14.31 3.83
N ALA A 36 5.54 15.46 4.30
CA ALA A 36 6.95 15.69 4.63
C ALA A 36 7.40 14.87 5.84
N THR A 37 6.58 14.83 6.90
CA THR A 37 6.83 13.99 8.09
C THR A 37 6.79 12.50 7.74
N GLY A 38 5.87 12.08 6.86
CA GLY A 38 5.76 10.70 6.37
C GLY A 38 6.83 10.30 5.32
N LEU A 39 7.31 11.24 4.50
CA LEU A 39 8.38 11.00 3.53
C LEU A 39 9.74 10.88 4.21
N MET A 40 10.00 11.66 5.27
CA MET A 40 11.25 11.58 6.04
C MET A 40 11.35 10.29 6.88
N ALA A 41 10.23 9.61 7.17
CA ALA A 41 10.22 8.28 7.78
C ALA A 41 10.87 7.18 6.89
N LEU A 42 11.05 7.46 5.58
CA LEU A 42 11.83 6.62 4.68
C LEU A 42 13.27 7.14 4.65
N ASN A 43 14.21 6.35 5.20
CA ASN A 43 15.66 6.60 5.18
C ASN A 43 16.21 7.01 3.79
N LYS A 44 15.51 6.59 2.71
CA LYS A 44 15.84 6.89 1.32
C LYS A 44 15.48 8.33 0.89
N SER A 45 14.45 8.93 1.46
CA SER A 45 14.04 10.31 1.19
C SER A 45 14.92 11.33 1.93
N TYR A 46 15.35 10.99 3.15
CA TYR A 46 16.29 11.79 3.92
C TYR A 46 17.65 11.91 3.21
N GLU A 47 18.21 10.81 2.69
CA GLU A 47 19.46 10.84 1.92
C GLU A 47 19.35 11.71 0.65
N LEU A 48 18.17 11.73 0.00
CA LEU A 48 17.92 12.61 -1.15
C LEU A 48 17.88 14.09 -0.74
N LEU A 49 17.29 14.42 0.42
CA LEU A 49 17.30 15.77 0.98
C LEU A 49 18.70 16.20 1.43
N ARG A 50 19.47 15.27 2.00
CA ARG A 50 20.87 15.47 2.40
C ARG A 50 21.77 15.74 1.21
N ASP A 51 21.57 15.01 0.11
CA ASP A 51 22.27 15.27 -1.15
C ASP A 51 21.81 16.59 -1.77
N ALA A 52 20.51 16.90 -1.77
CA ALA A 52 20.01 18.20 -2.24
C ALA A 52 20.57 19.38 -1.44
N ALA A 53 20.69 19.26 -0.11
CA ALA A 53 21.23 20.29 0.78
C ALA A 53 22.71 20.61 0.52
N ARG A 54 23.48 19.63 0.02
CA ARG A 54 24.89 19.82 -0.37
C ARG A 54 25.06 20.66 -1.62
N TYR A 55 24.13 20.60 -2.56
CA TYR A 55 24.24 21.31 -3.84
C TYR A 55 23.40 22.60 -3.89
N HIS A 56 22.28 22.64 -3.16
CA HIS A 56 21.33 23.76 -3.16
C HIS A 56 20.77 24.03 -1.76
N PRO A 57 21.60 24.48 -0.79
CA PRO A 57 21.20 24.70 0.59
C PRO A 57 20.03 25.69 0.69
N SER A 58 20.05 26.79 -0.07
CA SER A 58 19.01 27.82 -0.05
C SER A 58 17.59 27.34 -0.43
N VAL A 59 17.48 26.33 -1.29
CA VAL A 59 16.18 25.76 -1.72
C VAL A 59 15.64 24.82 -0.64
N VAL A 60 16.50 24.02 -0.03
CA VAL A 60 16.13 23.12 1.06
C VAL A 60 15.76 23.92 2.30
N THR A 61 16.53 24.97 2.63
CA THR A 61 16.21 25.90 3.72
C THR A 61 14.88 26.60 3.48
N LYS A 62 14.61 27.16 2.29
CA LYS A 62 13.31 27.78 1.98
C LYS A 62 12.14 26.79 2.04
N GLY A 63 12.33 25.54 1.61
CA GLY A 63 11.30 24.50 1.69
C GLY A 63 11.00 24.06 3.13
N LEU A 64 12.02 24.02 4.00
CA LEU A 64 11.86 23.79 5.43
C LEU A 64 11.20 25.01 6.12
N LEU A 65 11.59 26.23 5.76
CA LEU A 65 11.04 27.49 6.30
C LEU A 65 9.57 27.72 5.92
N HIS A 66 9.14 27.31 4.73
CA HIS A 66 7.71 27.35 4.34
C HIS A 66 6.84 26.34 5.11
N SER A 67 7.45 25.34 5.76
CA SER A 67 6.73 24.35 6.56
C SER A 67 6.52 24.79 8.03
N SER A 68 7.23 25.83 8.48
CA SER A 68 7.14 26.41 9.83
C SER A 68 6.16 27.58 9.94
N SER A 69 5.68 28.15 8.84
CA SER A 69 4.75 29.29 8.82
C SER A 69 3.28 28.94 9.09
N ASN A 70 3.00 27.74 9.61
CA ASN A 70 1.66 27.34 10.07
C ASN A 70 1.69 27.01 11.56
N ILE A 71 0.79 27.69 12.29
CA ILE A 71 0.42 27.60 13.72
C ILE A 71 1.01 26.38 14.46
N CYS A 72 1.80 26.64 15.52
CA CYS A 72 2.19 25.61 16.49
C CYS A 72 0.93 25.05 17.17
N THR A 73 0.51 23.85 16.78
CA THR A 73 -0.66 23.16 17.37
C THR A 73 -0.44 22.76 18.82
N THR A 74 0.81 22.75 19.31
CA THR A 74 1.16 22.46 20.71
C THR A 74 1.11 23.69 21.61
N CYS A 75 1.20 24.90 21.04
CA CYS A 75 1.41 26.15 21.78
C CYS A 75 0.23 27.13 21.65
N ALA A 76 -0.64 26.93 20.67
CA ALA A 76 -1.82 27.76 20.38
C ALA A 76 -1.54 29.28 20.24
N LEU A 77 -0.37 29.65 19.70
CA LEU A 77 -0.02 31.05 19.44
C LEU A 77 -0.22 31.39 17.96
N GLY A 78 -1.02 32.43 17.71
CA GLY A 78 -1.23 33.02 16.38
C GLY A 78 -0.20 34.10 16.06
N ASN A 79 -0.10 34.46 14.78
CA ASN A 79 0.81 35.51 14.31
C ASN A 79 0.52 36.84 15.02
N GLY A 80 1.54 37.42 15.67
CA GLY A 80 1.51 38.79 16.22
C GLY A 80 1.82 38.96 17.71
N VAL A 81 2.12 37.90 18.47
CA VAL A 81 2.46 38.02 19.89
C VAL A 81 3.98 38.16 20.05
N GLN A 82 4.47 39.26 20.62
CA GLN A 82 5.85 39.37 21.11
C GLN A 82 5.99 38.51 22.38
N ILE A 83 6.85 37.49 22.35
CA ILE A 83 7.02 36.54 23.46
C ILE A 83 8.47 36.61 23.95
N SER A 84 8.63 36.83 25.25
CA SER A 84 9.94 36.87 25.92
C SER A 84 10.56 35.46 26.04
N GLY A 85 11.89 35.40 25.88
CA GLY A 85 12.66 34.17 25.60
C GLY A 85 12.67 33.05 26.65
N GLN A 86 11.87 33.12 27.72
CA GLN A 86 11.81 32.08 28.76
C GLN A 86 10.70 31.03 28.55
N GLN A 87 9.70 31.26 27.69
CA GLN A 87 8.56 30.35 27.51
C GLN A 87 8.76 29.22 26.48
N LEU A 88 9.93 29.11 25.84
CA LEU A 88 10.13 28.30 24.63
C LEU A 88 10.93 27.00 24.83
N SER A 89 11.25 26.62 26.07
CA SER A 89 11.93 25.34 26.32
C SER A 89 10.94 24.17 26.21
N GLY A 90 10.96 23.47 25.07
CA GLY A 90 10.23 22.20 24.88
C GLY A 90 9.40 22.06 23.60
N CYS A 91 9.21 23.12 22.80
CA CYS A 91 8.49 23.03 21.53
C CYS A 91 9.44 23.08 20.31
N THR A 92 9.56 21.96 19.59
CA THR A 92 10.39 21.85 18.39
C THR A 92 9.96 22.80 17.26
N GLN A 93 8.67 23.09 17.13
CA GLN A 93 8.15 23.95 16.06
C GLN A 93 8.48 25.43 16.29
N CYS A 94 8.55 25.86 17.56
CA CYS A 94 8.88 27.24 17.92
C CYS A 94 10.40 27.48 18.06
N GLU A 95 11.20 26.46 18.40
CA GLU A 95 12.67 26.54 18.30
C GLU A 95 13.15 26.76 16.85
N PHE A 96 12.43 26.21 15.86
CA PHE A 96 12.68 26.46 14.43
C PHE A 96 12.32 27.89 14.01
N ALA A 97 11.23 28.45 14.55
CA ALA A 97 10.83 29.84 14.28
C ALA A 97 11.78 30.86 14.94
N LEU A 98 12.32 30.57 16.13
CA LEU A 98 13.38 31.39 16.75
C LEU A 98 14.71 31.35 15.98
N ALA A 99 14.99 30.24 15.27
CA ALA A 99 16.13 30.17 14.37
C ALA A 99 15.92 31.04 13.12
N ASP A 100 14.67 31.26 12.68
CA ASP A 100 14.33 32.15 11.57
C ASP A 100 14.74 33.62 11.87
N GLU A 101 14.47 34.11 13.08
CA GLU A 101 14.88 35.47 13.50
C GLU A 101 16.40 35.63 13.69
N ARG A 102 17.13 34.56 14.02
CA ARG A 102 18.58 34.59 14.21
C ARG A 102 19.39 34.46 12.92
N TRP A 103 18.80 33.95 11.84
CA TRP A 103 19.53 33.61 10.62
C TRP A 103 18.91 34.26 9.39
N ALA A 104 19.01 35.59 9.30
CA ALA A 104 18.66 36.39 8.13
C ALA A 104 19.58 36.17 6.89
N GLY A 105 20.36 35.08 6.84
CA GLY A 105 21.36 34.78 5.83
C GLY A 105 21.26 33.37 5.25
N ILE A 106 21.84 33.15 4.07
CA ILE A 106 21.88 31.83 3.41
C ILE A 106 22.71 30.88 4.28
N MET A 107 22.05 29.88 4.89
CA MET A 107 22.72 28.85 5.68
C MET A 107 23.74 28.09 4.83
N THR A 108 24.91 27.79 5.41
CA THR A 108 25.90 26.91 4.78
C THR A 108 25.37 25.46 4.72
N PRO A 109 25.79 24.66 3.74
CA PRO A 109 25.40 23.25 3.63
C PRO A 109 25.60 22.47 4.93
N GLU A 110 26.70 22.70 5.64
CA GLU A 110 27.04 22.05 6.90
C GLU A 110 26.05 22.38 8.01
N GLN A 111 25.58 23.62 8.08
CA GLN A 111 24.57 24.07 9.03
C GLN A 111 23.20 23.45 8.73
N VAL A 112 22.80 23.37 7.45
CA VAL A 112 21.54 22.72 7.03
C VAL A 112 21.56 21.23 7.35
N LEU A 113 22.70 20.57 7.12
CA LEU A 113 22.90 19.15 7.42
C LEU A 113 22.81 18.86 8.92
N SER A 114 23.48 19.67 9.75
CA SER A 114 23.43 19.56 11.21
C SER A 114 22.00 19.73 11.75
N LEU A 115 21.26 20.66 11.18
CA LEU A 115 19.87 20.94 11.56
C LEU A 115 18.92 19.79 11.17
N LEU A 116 19.12 19.21 9.99
CA LEU A 116 18.41 17.99 9.54
C LEU A 116 18.75 16.78 10.42
N ASP A 117 20.01 16.61 10.81
CA ASP A 117 20.47 15.53 11.70
C ASP A 117 19.85 15.66 13.11
N LEU A 118 19.83 16.88 13.67
CA LEU A 118 19.20 17.16 14.97
C LEU A 118 17.69 16.87 14.95
N HIS A 119 17.00 17.29 13.88
CA HIS A 119 15.57 17.03 13.70
C HIS A 119 15.26 15.53 13.59
N ALA A 120 16.03 14.79 12.77
CA ALA A 120 15.87 13.34 12.61
C ALA A 120 16.13 12.57 13.92
N SER A 121 17.12 13.01 14.70
CA SER A 121 17.46 12.41 16.00
C SER A 121 16.34 12.57 17.04
N ARG A 122 15.65 13.72 17.04
CA ARG A 122 14.56 14.01 17.98
C ARG A 122 13.22 13.38 17.56
N THR A 123 12.91 13.34 16.27
CA THR A 123 11.64 12.78 15.75
C THR A 123 11.65 11.27 15.60
N SER A 124 12.81 10.64 15.47
CA SER A 124 12.94 9.19 15.23
C SER A 124 14.13 8.56 15.98
N PRO A 125 14.21 8.69 17.33
CA PRO A 125 15.39 8.31 18.11
C PRO A 125 15.75 6.81 18.06
N HIS A 126 14.78 5.92 17.81
CA HIS A 126 15.00 4.47 17.80
C HIS A 126 15.31 3.88 16.40
N THR A 127 14.95 4.59 15.34
CA THR A 127 15.23 4.24 13.94
C THR A 127 16.44 5.01 13.40
N TRP A 128 16.75 6.16 13.98
CA TRP A 128 17.90 6.97 13.63
C TRP A 128 19.16 6.46 14.31
N LYS A 129 20.01 5.80 13.53
CA LYS A 129 21.41 5.64 13.87
C LYS A 129 22.15 6.62 12.98
N THR A 130 22.89 7.57 13.56
CA THR A 130 23.97 8.27 12.87
C THR A 130 25.03 7.25 12.50
N VAL A 131 24.73 6.41 11.53
CA VAL A 131 25.75 5.74 10.78
C VAL A 131 26.36 6.90 10.00
N LEU A 132 27.42 7.49 10.56
CA LEU A 132 28.58 7.83 9.74
C LEU A 132 28.97 6.51 9.05
N ARG A 133 28.17 6.12 8.05
CA ARG A 133 28.74 5.65 6.83
C ARG A 133 29.54 6.87 6.40
N ARG A 134 30.79 6.95 6.91
CA ARG A 134 31.89 6.91 5.97
C ARG A 134 31.36 5.97 4.93
N ARG A 135 30.93 6.50 3.78
CA ARG A 135 31.00 5.72 2.56
C ARG A 135 32.36 5.07 2.77
N ARG A 136 32.39 3.77 3.09
CA ARG A 136 33.33 2.94 2.41
C ARG A 136 33.01 3.38 1.01
N GLN A 137 33.83 4.27 0.48
CA GLN A 137 34.12 4.22 -0.92
C GLN A 137 34.32 2.73 -1.08
N LEU A 138 33.29 2.07 -1.60
CA LEU A 138 33.51 0.94 -2.45
C LEU A 138 34.27 1.56 -3.62
N ALA A 139 35.52 1.99 -3.37
CA ALA A 139 36.60 1.53 -4.16
C ALA A 139 36.32 0.03 -4.22
N HIS A 140 35.69 -0.38 -5.33
CA HIS A 140 35.78 -1.74 -5.80
C HIS A 140 37.23 -2.09 -5.51
N ARG A 141 37.51 -2.91 -4.49
CA ARG A 141 38.82 -3.52 -4.40
C ARG A 141 38.85 -4.36 -5.65
N MET A 142 39.52 -3.85 -6.68
CA MET A 142 39.67 -4.57 -7.93
C MET A 142 40.20 -5.94 -7.53
N PRO A 143 39.54 -7.04 -7.92
CA PRO A 143 39.98 -8.37 -7.53
C PRO A 143 41.42 -8.57 -8.03
N VAL A 144 42.38 -8.68 -7.12
CA VAL A 144 43.82 -8.69 -7.46
C VAL A 144 44.29 -10.12 -7.79
N ASN A 145 43.66 -11.13 -7.18
CA ASN A 145 44.00 -12.54 -7.38
C ASN A 145 43.10 -13.20 -8.44
N ARG A 146 43.67 -14.05 -9.32
CA ARG A 146 42.95 -14.87 -10.32
C ARG A 146 41.70 -15.56 -9.75
N LYS A 147 41.76 -16.10 -8.53
CA LYS A 147 40.62 -16.76 -7.87
C LYS A 147 39.49 -15.78 -7.54
N GLN A 148 39.82 -14.54 -7.17
CA GLN A 148 38.84 -13.50 -6.86
C GLN A 148 38.20 -12.95 -8.15
N ILE A 149 38.98 -12.78 -9.22
CA ILE A 149 38.49 -12.38 -10.55
C ILE A 149 37.44 -13.38 -11.07
N ARG A 150 37.75 -14.69 -11.00
CA ARG A 150 36.80 -15.74 -11.40
C ARG A 150 35.48 -15.70 -10.62
N ARG A 151 35.55 -15.52 -9.30
CA ARG A 151 34.35 -15.40 -8.44
C ARG A 151 33.52 -14.16 -8.77
N ALA A 152 34.17 -13.03 -9.01
CA ALA A 152 33.50 -11.79 -9.37
C ALA A 152 32.80 -11.88 -10.73
N ASN A 153 33.46 -12.45 -11.75
CA ASN A 153 32.86 -12.68 -13.07
C ASN A 153 31.68 -13.65 -13.00
N TYR A 154 31.80 -14.74 -12.24
CA TYR A 154 30.71 -15.70 -12.08
C TYR A 154 29.48 -15.06 -11.40
N ALA A 155 29.70 -14.24 -10.36
CA ALA A 155 28.62 -13.50 -9.71
C ALA A 155 27.98 -12.45 -10.63
N ALA A 156 28.77 -11.78 -11.47
CA ALA A 156 28.29 -10.82 -12.46
C ALA A 156 27.43 -11.50 -13.54
N ILE A 157 27.88 -12.64 -14.08
CA ILE A 157 27.10 -13.42 -15.06
C ILE A 157 25.84 -14.02 -14.45
N GLN A 158 25.88 -14.55 -13.23
CA GLN A 158 24.66 -15.02 -12.57
C GLN A 158 23.63 -13.91 -12.42
N THR A 159 24.09 -12.72 -12.02
CA THR A 159 23.23 -11.54 -11.87
C THR A 159 22.64 -11.12 -13.22
N LEU A 160 23.47 -11.06 -14.28
CA LEU A 160 23.03 -10.73 -15.63
C LEU A 160 22.04 -11.77 -16.18
N HIS A 161 22.27 -13.06 -15.94
CA HIS A 161 21.36 -14.13 -16.36
C HIS A 161 19.99 -14.04 -15.67
N HIS A 162 19.95 -13.68 -14.38
CA HIS A 162 18.69 -13.48 -13.66
C HIS A 162 17.92 -12.25 -14.14
N GLN A 163 18.61 -11.21 -14.58
CA GLN A 163 17.99 -9.98 -15.07
C GLN A 163 17.59 -10.05 -16.55
N ARG A 164 18.50 -10.53 -17.41
CA ARG A 164 18.41 -10.53 -18.88
C ARG A 164 19.18 -11.73 -19.46
N ARG A 165 18.47 -12.83 -19.70
CA ARG A 165 19.08 -14.09 -20.17
C ARG A 165 19.79 -13.98 -21.53
N LYS A 166 19.24 -13.19 -22.46
CA LYS A 166 19.83 -13.02 -23.80
C LYS A 166 21.19 -12.32 -23.73
N ASP A 167 21.27 -11.21 -23.00
CA ASP A 167 22.51 -10.44 -22.82
C ASP A 167 23.58 -11.28 -22.10
N ALA A 168 23.18 -12.13 -21.14
CA ALA A 168 24.10 -13.07 -20.50
C ALA A 168 24.62 -14.16 -21.46
N ALA A 169 23.75 -14.68 -22.34
CA ALA A 169 24.17 -15.64 -23.36
C ALA A 169 25.12 -14.99 -24.36
N SER A 170 24.80 -13.79 -24.86
CA SER A 170 25.68 -13.02 -25.74
C SER A 170 27.04 -12.77 -25.08
N ALA A 171 27.05 -12.32 -23.81
CA ALA A 171 28.29 -12.04 -23.08
C ALA A 171 29.20 -13.27 -22.88
N VAL A 172 28.61 -14.48 -22.83
CA VAL A 172 29.36 -15.74 -22.76
C VAL A 172 29.90 -16.12 -24.12
N LEU A 173 29.10 -15.97 -25.18
CA LEU A 173 29.44 -16.32 -26.55
C LEU A 173 30.50 -15.38 -27.17
N ASP A 174 30.40 -14.09 -26.91
CA ASP A 174 31.35 -13.07 -27.37
C ASP A 174 32.62 -12.98 -26.52
N GLY A 175 32.67 -13.71 -25.39
CA GLY A 175 33.81 -13.75 -24.49
C GLY A 175 33.96 -12.52 -23.58
N SER A 176 33.08 -11.52 -23.69
CA SER A 176 33.10 -10.27 -22.89
C SER A 176 32.86 -10.52 -21.40
N TRP A 177 32.31 -11.69 -21.04
CA TRP A 177 32.09 -12.08 -19.64
C TRP A 177 33.36 -12.10 -18.77
N LYS A 178 34.54 -12.25 -19.39
CA LYS A 178 35.83 -12.25 -18.70
C LYS A 178 36.18 -10.89 -18.07
N ASP A 179 35.58 -9.82 -18.56
CA ASP A 179 35.85 -8.43 -18.14
C ASP A 179 34.67 -7.78 -17.40
N LEU A 180 33.55 -8.49 -17.20
CA LEU A 180 32.36 -7.96 -16.52
C LEU A 180 32.62 -7.50 -15.09
N TYR A 181 33.58 -8.13 -14.38
CA TYR A 181 33.98 -7.70 -13.04
C TYR A 181 34.57 -6.28 -12.98
N LYS A 182 35.04 -5.75 -14.12
CA LYS A 182 35.63 -4.41 -14.19
C LYS A 182 34.59 -3.30 -14.11
N GLY A 183 33.30 -3.61 -14.29
CA GLY A 183 32.17 -2.69 -14.14
C GLY A 183 32.15 -1.63 -15.24
N ASN A 184 31.09 -1.63 -16.05
CA ASN A 184 30.90 -0.79 -17.23
C ASN A 184 32.08 -0.81 -18.22
N CYS A 185 31.97 -1.68 -19.23
CA CYS A 185 32.49 -1.34 -20.54
C CYS A 185 32.03 0.08 -20.89
N GLY A 186 32.97 0.91 -21.38
CA GLY A 186 32.69 2.28 -21.76
C GLY A 186 31.45 2.37 -22.65
N LEU A 187 30.81 3.55 -22.64
CA LEU A 187 29.79 3.88 -23.63
C LEU A 187 30.28 3.41 -25.02
N PRO A 188 29.41 2.78 -25.84
CA PRO A 188 29.79 2.39 -27.20
C PRO A 188 30.54 3.52 -27.89
N PRO A 189 31.61 3.25 -28.67
CA PRO A 189 32.49 4.30 -29.24
C PRO A 189 31.73 5.45 -29.94
N ASP A 190 30.57 5.11 -30.46
CA ASP A 190 29.65 5.88 -31.28
C ASP A 190 28.41 6.36 -30.52
N ALA A 191 28.32 6.10 -29.21
CA ALA A 191 27.20 6.53 -28.36
C ALA A 191 27.10 8.06 -28.28
N GLU A 192 28.22 8.76 -28.24
CA GLU A 192 28.22 10.23 -28.24
C GLU A 192 27.69 10.78 -29.58
N GLN A 193 28.09 10.18 -30.70
CA GLN A 193 27.59 10.53 -32.04
C GLN A 193 26.10 10.20 -32.19
N TYR A 194 25.64 9.06 -31.69
CA TYR A 194 24.24 8.67 -31.67
C TYR A 194 23.39 9.68 -30.89
N TRP A 195 23.80 10.03 -29.67
CA TRP A 195 23.06 11.00 -28.85
C TRP A 195 23.12 12.41 -29.43
N LYS A 196 24.24 12.83 -30.03
CA LYS A 196 24.30 14.09 -30.80
C LYS A 196 23.31 14.07 -31.96
N GLN A 197 23.24 13.01 -32.76
CA GLN A 197 22.25 12.89 -33.84
C GLN A 197 20.80 12.98 -33.33
N VAL A 198 20.48 12.26 -32.26
CA VAL A 198 19.11 12.20 -31.71
C VAL A 198 18.70 13.55 -31.11
N LEU A 199 19.62 14.24 -30.42
CA LEU A 199 19.33 15.49 -29.72
C LEU A 199 19.46 16.74 -30.61
N SER A 200 20.27 16.67 -31.67
CA SER A 200 20.43 17.74 -32.66
C SER A 200 19.46 17.60 -33.84
N ALA A 201 18.70 16.50 -33.92
CA ALA A 201 17.66 16.33 -34.93
C ALA A 201 16.64 17.49 -34.85
N PRO A 202 16.25 18.10 -35.99
CA PRO A 202 15.19 19.09 -36.03
C PRO A 202 13.95 18.54 -35.35
N LYS A 203 13.33 19.34 -34.49
CA LYS A 203 12.09 18.96 -33.81
C LYS A 203 11.06 18.59 -34.87
N HIS A 204 10.59 17.34 -34.87
CA HIS A 204 9.51 16.90 -35.74
C HIS A 204 8.33 17.86 -35.57
N VAL A 205 7.94 18.54 -36.64
CA VAL A 205 6.80 19.47 -36.62
C VAL A 205 5.56 18.65 -36.28
N ASP A 206 4.89 19.04 -35.21
CA ASP A 206 3.68 18.38 -34.75
C ASP A 206 2.56 18.68 -35.75
N SER A 207 2.24 17.73 -36.63
CA SER A 207 1.20 17.85 -37.65
C SER A 207 -0.21 17.56 -37.13
N ARG A 208 -0.35 17.33 -35.81
CA ARG A 208 -1.67 17.23 -35.20
C ARG A 208 -2.36 18.59 -35.25
N PRO A 209 -3.65 18.66 -35.60
CA PRO A 209 -4.38 19.92 -35.61
C PRO A 209 -4.28 20.56 -34.22
N SER A 210 -3.76 21.78 -34.16
CA SER A 210 -3.81 22.57 -32.94
C SER A 210 -5.29 22.68 -32.55
N ARG A 211 -5.60 22.36 -31.29
CA ARG A 211 -6.92 22.70 -30.77
C ARG A 211 -7.09 24.20 -30.97
N VAL A 212 -8.20 24.60 -31.60
CA VAL A 212 -8.62 26.00 -31.70
C VAL A 212 -8.46 26.59 -30.31
N VAL A 213 -7.61 27.61 -30.18
CA VAL A 213 -7.48 28.36 -28.94
C VAL A 213 -8.82 29.05 -28.77
N VAL A 214 -9.71 28.41 -28.01
CA VAL A 214 -10.94 29.03 -27.54
C VAL A 214 -10.49 30.27 -26.77
N PRO A 215 -11.12 31.45 -26.97
CA PRO A 215 -10.73 32.67 -26.27
C PRO A 215 -10.53 32.37 -24.79
N SER A 216 -9.39 32.80 -24.25
CA SER A 216 -9.08 32.61 -22.83
C SER A 216 -10.17 33.30 -22.03
N ASP A 217 -11.06 32.50 -21.46
CA ASP A 217 -12.08 32.99 -20.56
C ASP A 217 -11.41 33.29 -19.22
N TRP A 218 -10.97 34.54 -19.07
CA TRP A 218 -10.29 35.03 -17.88
C TRP A 218 -11.21 35.03 -16.64
N SER A 219 -12.53 34.84 -16.82
CA SER A 219 -13.49 34.66 -15.72
C SER A 219 -13.17 33.45 -14.83
N LEU A 220 -12.43 32.46 -15.36
CA LEU A 220 -11.99 31.29 -14.58
C LEU A 220 -10.89 31.60 -13.54
N ILE A 221 -10.28 32.79 -13.61
CA ILE A 221 -9.29 33.28 -12.63
C ILE A 221 -9.95 34.20 -11.61
N GLU A 222 -11.15 34.69 -11.88
CA GLU A 222 -11.88 35.53 -10.94
C GLU A 222 -12.17 34.74 -9.64
N PRO A 223 -12.10 35.40 -8.46
CA PRO A 223 -12.41 34.73 -7.21
C PRO A 223 -13.86 34.25 -7.24
N ILE A 224 -14.06 32.95 -7.01
CA ILE A 224 -15.39 32.35 -6.93
C ILE A 224 -16.24 33.16 -5.94
N THR A 225 -17.32 33.74 -6.43
CA THR A 225 -18.21 34.56 -5.62
C THR A 225 -19.08 33.68 -4.72
N GLY A 226 -19.48 34.19 -3.54
CA GLY A 226 -20.32 33.42 -2.60
C GLY A 226 -21.68 33.01 -3.18
N GLU A 227 -22.14 33.68 -4.24
CA GLU A 227 -23.38 33.36 -4.97
C GLU A 227 -23.19 32.18 -5.95
N GLU A 228 -22.04 32.06 -6.61
CA GLU A 228 -21.71 30.92 -7.48
C GLU A 228 -21.57 29.60 -6.71
N VAL A 229 -21.12 29.68 -5.44
CA VAL A 229 -21.15 28.53 -4.51
C VAL A 229 -22.59 28.12 -4.16
N GLY A 230 -23.57 29.00 -4.35
CA GLY A 230 -25.00 28.75 -4.08
C GLY A 230 -25.69 27.77 -5.03
N HIS A 231 -25.11 27.50 -6.21
CA HIS A 231 -25.67 26.58 -7.21
C HIS A 231 -25.05 25.17 -7.19
N LEU A 232 -24.09 24.90 -6.30
CA LEU A 232 -23.60 23.55 -6.03
C LEU A 232 -24.64 22.76 -5.21
N PRO A 233 -24.87 21.47 -5.52
CA PRO A 233 -25.93 20.69 -4.90
C PRO A 233 -25.63 20.53 -3.40
N ARG A 234 -26.55 21.07 -2.58
CA ARG A 234 -26.52 21.21 -1.11
C ARG A 234 -25.40 22.12 -0.59
N ARG A 235 -25.79 23.30 -0.07
CA ARG A 235 -24.99 24.05 0.92
C ARG A 235 -24.76 23.13 2.11
N VAL A 236 -23.54 22.65 2.23
CA VAL A 236 -23.06 21.89 3.37
C VAL A 236 -22.52 22.92 4.35
N ASN A 237 -23.23 23.16 5.45
CA ASN A 237 -22.93 24.26 6.37
C ASN A 237 -22.01 23.84 7.52
N THR A 238 -21.79 22.54 7.70
CA THR A 238 -20.95 22.00 8.76
C THR A 238 -19.91 21.01 8.23
N LYS A 239 -18.81 20.84 8.98
CA LYS A 239 -17.76 19.87 8.65
C LYS A 239 -18.31 18.45 8.63
N GLU A 240 -19.25 18.14 9.52
CA GLU A 240 -19.90 16.84 9.68
C GLU A 240 -20.75 16.51 8.45
N GLU A 241 -21.54 17.47 7.97
CA GLU A 241 -22.32 17.30 6.73
C GLU A 241 -21.40 17.11 5.51
N LEU A 242 -20.22 17.74 5.48
CA LEU A 242 -19.26 17.59 4.37
C LEU A 242 -18.66 16.20 4.35
N VAL A 243 -18.23 15.71 5.52
CA VAL A 243 -17.73 14.35 5.69
C VAL A 243 -18.80 13.33 5.33
N ALA A 244 -20.05 13.56 5.73
CA ALA A 244 -21.17 12.69 5.37
C ALA A 244 -21.42 12.70 3.85
N ALA A 245 -21.49 13.87 3.22
CA ALA A 245 -21.71 14.00 1.77
C ALA A 245 -20.58 13.35 0.94
N TRP A 246 -19.32 13.52 1.35
CA TRP A 246 -18.19 12.85 0.71
C TRP A 246 -18.20 11.34 0.95
N GLY A 247 -18.57 10.92 2.17
CA GLY A 247 -18.79 9.53 2.52
C GLY A 247 -19.84 8.88 1.62
N ASP A 248 -20.99 9.54 1.44
CA ASP A 248 -22.08 9.07 0.59
C ASP A 248 -21.66 9.01 -0.88
N SER A 249 -20.98 10.03 -1.39
CA SER A 249 -20.44 10.04 -2.74
C SER A 249 -19.48 8.85 -2.97
N LEU A 250 -18.53 8.64 -2.05
CA LEU A 250 -17.61 7.51 -2.10
C LEU A 250 -18.36 6.17 -2.04
N HIS A 251 -19.29 6.03 -1.11
CA HIS A 251 -20.08 4.82 -0.90
C HIS A 251 -21.07 4.54 -2.04
N ASN A 252 -21.44 5.52 -2.85
CA ASN A 252 -22.25 5.34 -4.05
C ASN A 252 -21.40 4.99 -5.28
N SER A 253 -20.10 5.32 -5.28
CA SER A 253 -19.17 4.96 -6.35
C SER A 253 -18.97 3.45 -6.49
N VAL A 254 -18.60 2.99 -7.69
CA VAL A 254 -18.31 1.58 -7.99
C VAL A 254 -17.19 1.03 -7.10
N ASP A 255 -16.16 1.82 -6.85
CA ASP A 255 -14.96 1.37 -6.14
C ASP A 255 -15.13 1.46 -4.60
N GLY A 256 -15.92 2.43 -4.12
CA GLY A 256 -16.18 2.70 -2.71
C GLY A 256 -17.45 2.06 -2.13
N ARG A 257 -18.36 1.50 -2.93
CA ARG A 257 -19.58 0.83 -2.45
C ARG A 257 -19.33 -0.24 -1.38
N GLY A 258 -18.30 -1.06 -1.58
CA GLY A 258 -17.93 -2.10 -0.63
C GLY A 258 -17.33 -1.59 0.69
N LEU A 259 -17.05 -0.29 0.79
CA LEU A 259 -16.47 0.32 2.00
C LEU A 259 -17.52 0.72 3.04
N ARG A 260 -18.81 0.71 2.70
CA ARG A 260 -19.90 0.97 3.67
C ARG A 260 -19.79 0.07 4.91
N GLU A 261 -19.40 -1.18 4.70
CA GLU A 261 -19.25 -2.18 5.77
C GLU A 261 -18.08 -1.88 6.73
N LEU A 262 -17.11 -1.04 6.34
CA LEU A 262 -15.98 -0.69 7.21
C LEU A 262 -16.42 0.10 8.45
N VAL A 263 -17.47 0.92 8.31
CA VAL A 263 -18.00 1.72 9.42
C VAL A 263 -18.48 0.80 10.55
N ALA A 264 -19.14 -0.31 10.19
CA ALA A 264 -19.64 -1.29 11.14
C ALA A 264 -18.56 -2.24 11.69
N SER A 265 -17.33 -2.22 11.15
CA SER A 265 -16.26 -3.16 11.53
C SER A 265 -14.92 -2.45 11.84
N PRO A 266 -14.83 -1.65 12.92
CA PRO A 266 -13.61 -0.90 13.26
C PRO A 266 -12.38 -1.79 13.48
N LEU A 267 -12.57 -3.02 13.97
CA LEU A 267 -11.47 -3.97 14.19
C LEU A 267 -10.74 -4.32 12.90
N SER A 268 -11.46 -4.31 11.77
CA SER A 268 -10.88 -4.53 10.45
C SER A 268 -9.90 -3.41 10.06
N ASN A 269 -9.96 -2.23 10.68
CA ASN A 269 -9.12 -1.07 10.37
C ASN A 269 -7.84 -0.97 11.19
N ARG A 270 -7.64 -1.86 12.16
CA ARG A 270 -6.52 -1.74 13.09
C ARG A 270 -5.15 -1.71 12.39
N TRP A 271 -4.98 -2.45 11.29
CA TRP A 271 -3.74 -2.42 10.51
C TRP A 271 -3.47 -1.08 9.78
N LEU A 272 -4.49 -0.24 9.60
CA LEU A 272 -4.34 1.13 9.10
C LEU A 272 -3.83 2.08 10.19
N VAL A 273 -4.27 1.87 11.44
CA VAL A 273 -3.89 2.68 12.60
C VAL A 273 -2.47 2.34 13.08
N PHE A 274 -2.06 1.09 12.93
CA PHE A 274 -0.75 0.58 13.37
C PHE A 274 0.07 0.06 12.16
N PRO A 275 0.50 0.95 11.24
CA PRO A 275 1.23 0.57 10.03
C PRO A 275 2.55 -0.13 10.32
N GLU A 276 3.18 0.13 11.47
CA GLU A 276 4.44 -0.49 11.90
C GLU A 276 4.35 -2.02 12.08
N ARG A 277 3.13 -2.55 12.25
CA ARG A 277 2.87 -3.98 12.40
C ARG A 277 2.70 -4.71 11.06
N VAL A 278 2.71 -3.97 9.95
CA VAL A 278 2.49 -4.52 8.61
C VAL A 278 3.64 -4.15 7.69
N PHE A 279 4.16 -5.12 6.94
CA PHE A 279 5.16 -4.84 5.91
C PHE A 279 4.66 -3.78 4.93
N SER A 280 5.47 -2.77 4.63
CA SER A 280 5.07 -1.61 3.81
C SER A 280 4.46 -2.00 2.46
N ARG A 281 4.98 -3.05 1.82
CA ARG A 281 4.41 -3.59 0.57
C ARG A 281 2.99 -4.11 0.74
N ILE A 282 2.71 -4.81 1.84
CA ILE A 282 1.36 -5.32 2.15
C ILE A 282 0.44 -4.17 2.52
N PHE A 283 0.94 -3.17 3.26
CA PHE A 283 0.17 -1.99 3.62
C PHE A 283 -0.35 -1.24 2.37
N ILE A 284 0.57 -0.85 1.47
CA ILE A 284 0.23 -0.13 0.24
C ILE A 284 -0.73 -0.96 -0.63
N ARG A 285 -0.43 -2.24 -0.84
CA ARG A 285 -1.27 -3.11 -1.66
C ARG A 285 -2.61 -3.43 -1.00
N GLY A 286 -2.67 -3.48 0.33
CA GLY A 286 -3.88 -3.63 1.11
C GLY A 286 -4.81 -2.44 0.93
N ILE A 287 -4.26 -1.21 0.91
CA ILE A 287 -5.02 0.00 0.57
C ILE A 287 -5.52 -0.08 -0.87
N GLN A 288 -4.67 -0.48 -1.81
CA GLN A 288 -5.10 -0.66 -3.21
C GLN A 288 -6.21 -1.69 -3.35
N LEU A 289 -6.13 -2.81 -2.63
CA LEU A 289 -7.19 -3.82 -2.59
C LEU A 289 -8.48 -3.23 -2.01
N ARG A 290 -8.39 -2.53 -0.87
CA ARG A 290 -9.53 -1.91 -0.22
C ARG A 290 -10.17 -0.86 -1.10
N CYS A 291 -9.43 -0.06 -1.83
CA CYS A 291 -9.99 0.98 -2.67
C CYS A 291 -10.29 0.48 -4.11
N ASN A 292 -10.24 -0.83 -4.39
CA ASN A 292 -10.39 -1.38 -5.75
C ASN A 292 -9.43 -0.77 -6.79
N LEU A 293 -8.25 -0.32 -6.35
CA LEU A 293 -7.23 0.33 -7.18
C LEU A 293 -6.24 -0.66 -7.81
N LEU A 294 -6.30 -1.94 -7.42
CA LEU A 294 -5.50 -2.97 -8.08
C LEU A 294 -5.88 -3.05 -9.58
N ARG A 295 -4.86 -3.17 -10.43
CA ARG A 295 -5.04 -3.17 -11.87
C ARG A 295 -5.83 -4.39 -12.32
N THR A 296 -6.90 -4.16 -13.06
CA THR A 296 -7.67 -5.21 -13.76
C THR A 296 -8.02 -4.72 -15.15
N ARG A 297 -8.35 -5.60 -16.09
CA ARG A 297 -8.74 -5.19 -17.45
C ARG A 297 -10.01 -4.34 -17.43
N VAL A 298 -11.01 -4.69 -16.60
CA VAL A 298 -12.22 -3.87 -16.40
C VAL A 298 -11.86 -2.46 -15.91
N ARG A 299 -10.95 -2.35 -14.93
CA ARG A 299 -10.51 -1.03 -14.43
C ARG A 299 -9.70 -0.26 -15.47
N SER A 300 -8.81 -0.92 -16.20
CA SER A 300 -7.98 -0.30 -17.25
C SER A 300 -8.83 0.23 -18.42
N ALA A 301 -9.90 -0.47 -18.81
CA ALA A 301 -10.80 -0.05 -19.87
C ALA A 301 -11.50 1.29 -19.60
N ARG A 302 -11.69 1.67 -18.32
CA ARG A 302 -12.27 2.98 -17.95
C ARG A 302 -11.42 4.19 -18.39
N HIS A 303 -10.13 4.00 -18.68
CA HIS A 303 -9.19 5.10 -18.98
C HIS A 303 -9.02 5.36 -20.48
N GLY A 304 -9.95 4.92 -21.33
CA GLY A 304 -10.12 5.48 -22.68
C GLY A 304 -9.13 5.01 -23.76
N HIS A 305 -8.31 3.98 -23.51
CA HIS A 305 -7.61 3.31 -24.60
C HIS A 305 -8.56 2.32 -25.29
N GLY A 306 -9.25 2.79 -26.34
CA GLY A 306 -10.08 1.93 -27.19
C GLY A 306 -9.31 0.68 -27.65
N GLY A 307 -10.00 -0.47 -27.66
CA GLY A 307 -9.44 -1.75 -28.13
C GLY A 307 -8.91 -2.71 -27.06
N GLN A 308 -8.94 -2.37 -25.76
CA GLN A 308 -8.54 -3.31 -24.70
C GLN A 308 -9.66 -4.29 -24.33
N THR A 309 -9.39 -5.60 -24.47
CA THR A 309 -10.31 -6.65 -23.98
C THR A 309 -10.51 -6.53 -22.47
N ILE A 310 -11.78 -6.62 -22.04
CA ILE A 310 -12.16 -6.67 -20.62
C ILE A 310 -12.16 -8.09 -20.05
N LEU A 311 -12.04 -9.11 -20.90
CA LEU A 311 -12.16 -10.51 -20.50
C LEU A 311 -11.00 -10.95 -19.61
N CYS A 312 -11.23 -11.93 -18.75
CA CYS A 312 -10.23 -12.47 -17.84
C CYS A 312 -9.01 -12.96 -18.59
N ARG A 313 -7.81 -12.58 -18.10
CA ARG A 313 -6.54 -13.13 -18.59
C ARG A 313 -6.44 -14.65 -18.51
N GLY A 314 -7.25 -15.26 -17.64
CA GLY A 314 -7.39 -16.70 -17.53
C GLY A 314 -8.28 -17.37 -18.56
N ASN A 315 -8.72 -16.63 -19.58
CA ASN A 315 -9.57 -17.12 -20.67
C ASN A 315 -10.85 -17.86 -20.20
N CYS A 316 -11.40 -17.46 -19.05
CA CYS A 316 -12.61 -18.06 -18.49
C CYS A 316 -13.92 -17.44 -19.01
N GLY A 317 -13.84 -16.58 -20.03
CA GLY A 317 -15.00 -15.88 -20.62
C GLY A 317 -15.63 -14.76 -19.79
N GLN A 318 -15.21 -14.55 -18.53
CA GLN A 318 -15.80 -13.54 -17.64
C GLN A 318 -15.02 -12.21 -17.67
N PRO A 319 -15.66 -11.05 -17.41
CA PRO A 319 -14.95 -9.78 -17.24
C PRO A 319 -13.94 -9.84 -16.08
N GLU A 320 -12.72 -9.38 -16.35
CA GLU A 320 -11.64 -9.36 -15.37
C GLU A 320 -11.86 -8.22 -14.36
N SER A 321 -12.65 -8.49 -13.33
CA SER A 321 -12.81 -7.64 -12.15
C SER A 321 -12.09 -8.26 -10.95
N LEU A 322 -11.86 -7.46 -9.89
CA LEU A 322 -11.31 -8.00 -8.64
C LEU A 322 -12.25 -9.02 -8.01
N VAL A 323 -13.56 -8.76 -8.03
CA VAL A 323 -14.57 -9.70 -7.54
C VAL A 323 -14.43 -11.03 -8.28
N HIS A 324 -14.38 -11.00 -9.61
CA HIS A 324 -14.19 -12.21 -10.41
C HIS A 324 -12.91 -12.96 -10.04
N ILE A 325 -11.75 -12.28 -10.06
CA ILE A 325 -10.45 -12.89 -9.73
C ILE A 325 -10.44 -13.49 -8.33
N LEU A 326 -11.04 -12.79 -7.36
CA LEU A 326 -10.92 -13.13 -5.93
C LEU A 326 -12.02 -14.04 -5.42
N GLN A 327 -13.08 -14.29 -6.19
CA GLN A 327 -14.26 -15.03 -5.72
C GLN A 327 -14.65 -16.19 -6.64
N SER A 328 -14.58 -16.06 -7.97
CA SER A 328 -15.19 -17.04 -8.88
C SER A 328 -14.27 -17.60 -9.98
N CYS A 329 -13.15 -16.95 -10.30
CA CYS A 329 -12.28 -17.36 -11.41
C CYS A 329 -11.70 -18.77 -11.23
N TRP A 330 -11.94 -19.72 -12.14
CA TRP A 330 -11.43 -21.09 -11.98
C TRP A 330 -9.90 -21.16 -11.82
N ILE A 331 -9.13 -20.31 -12.50
CA ILE A 331 -7.66 -20.26 -12.39
C ILE A 331 -7.19 -19.98 -10.96
N THR A 332 -7.94 -19.20 -10.20
CA THR A 332 -7.54 -18.82 -8.85
C THR A 332 -8.15 -19.72 -7.77
N HIS A 333 -8.80 -20.83 -8.15
CA HIS A 333 -9.47 -21.75 -7.23
C HIS A 333 -8.57 -22.13 -6.04
N ASP A 334 -7.39 -22.70 -6.33
CA ASP A 334 -6.48 -23.18 -5.28
C ASP A 334 -5.96 -22.05 -4.39
N ALA A 335 -5.70 -20.88 -4.99
CA ALA A 335 -5.29 -19.70 -4.24
C ALA A 335 -6.42 -19.16 -3.35
N ARG A 336 -7.69 -19.30 -3.75
CA ARG A 336 -8.85 -18.96 -2.91
C ARG A 336 -9.02 -19.97 -1.77
N CYS A 337 -8.91 -21.27 -2.03
CA CYS A 337 -8.92 -22.31 -1.01
C CYS A 337 -7.78 -22.09 0.00
N ALA A 338 -6.57 -21.77 -0.47
CA ALA A 338 -5.43 -21.48 0.41
C ALA A 338 -5.64 -20.22 1.29
N ARG A 339 -6.30 -19.18 0.75
CA ARG A 339 -6.69 -17.98 1.53
C ARG A 339 -7.66 -18.36 2.63
N HIS A 340 -8.71 -19.09 2.28
CA HIS A 340 -9.72 -19.57 3.22
C HIS A 340 -9.10 -20.42 4.34
N ASN A 341 -8.35 -21.46 3.97
CA ASN A 341 -7.76 -22.41 4.92
C ASN A 341 -6.75 -21.73 5.85
N ARG A 342 -6.10 -20.66 5.42
CA ARG A 342 -5.20 -19.88 6.29
C ARG A 342 -5.96 -19.20 7.43
N VAL A 343 -7.14 -18.64 7.15
CA VAL A 343 -7.99 -18.03 8.18
C VAL A 343 -8.50 -19.10 9.13
N ALA A 344 -9.01 -20.22 8.61
CA ALA A 344 -9.48 -21.35 9.43
C ALA A 344 -8.38 -21.91 10.35
N ARG A 345 -7.19 -22.18 9.80
CA ARG A 345 -6.06 -22.71 10.58
C ARG A 345 -5.57 -21.75 11.65
N GLU A 346 -5.49 -20.44 11.35
CA GLU A 346 -5.10 -19.47 12.38
C GLU A 346 -6.17 -19.38 13.47
N LEU A 347 -7.45 -19.41 13.11
CA LEU A 347 -8.54 -19.43 14.08
C LEU A 347 -8.45 -20.68 14.98
N ALA A 348 -8.29 -21.86 14.40
CA ALA A 348 -8.10 -23.12 15.12
C ALA A 348 -6.92 -23.05 16.09
N LYS A 349 -5.77 -22.56 15.62
CA LYS A 349 -4.56 -22.39 16.43
C LYS A 349 -4.79 -21.47 17.63
N ARG A 350 -5.55 -20.38 17.46
CA ARG A 350 -5.83 -19.43 18.56
C ARG A 350 -6.82 -20.00 19.56
N LEU A 351 -7.84 -20.74 19.09
CA LEU A 351 -8.79 -21.43 19.97
C LEU A 351 -8.10 -22.54 20.79
N ARG A 352 -7.21 -23.34 20.18
CA ARG A 352 -6.42 -24.35 20.90
C ARG A 352 -5.59 -23.75 22.04
N ARG A 353 -5.00 -22.56 21.82
CA ARG A 353 -4.25 -21.83 22.87
C ARG A 353 -5.13 -21.33 24.02
N LEU A 354 -6.44 -21.22 23.80
CA LEU A 354 -7.42 -20.90 24.85
C LEU A 354 -8.00 -22.16 25.52
N GLY A 355 -7.43 -23.34 25.25
CA GLY A 355 -7.86 -24.60 25.85
C GLY A 355 -9.05 -25.26 25.16
N TYR A 356 -9.44 -24.83 23.96
CA TYR A 356 -10.45 -25.54 23.18
C TYR A 356 -9.86 -26.78 22.52
N THR A 357 -10.60 -27.89 22.56
CA THR A 357 -10.37 -29.02 21.65
C THR A 357 -10.96 -28.64 20.29
N VAL A 358 -10.14 -28.54 19.25
CA VAL A 358 -10.58 -28.09 17.93
C VAL A 358 -10.40 -29.19 16.89
N PHE A 359 -11.52 -29.61 16.30
CA PHE A 359 -11.56 -30.51 15.16
C PHE A 359 -11.62 -29.69 13.87
N GLU A 360 -10.65 -29.92 12.99
CA GLU A 360 -10.64 -29.34 11.65
C GLU A 360 -11.30 -30.33 10.70
N GLU A 361 -12.24 -29.86 9.88
CA GLU A 361 -12.79 -30.63 8.77
C GLU A 361 -13.43 -31.98 9.19
N LEU A 362 -14.00 -32.05 10.41
CA LEU A 362 -14.68 -33.24 10.93
C LEU A 362 -15.82 -33.65 10.00
N ARG A 363 -15.84 -34.92 9.60
CA ARG A 363 -16.93 -35.48 8.79
C ARG A 363 -17.99 -36.07 9.71
N ALA A 364 -19.17 -35.46 9.72
CA ALA A 364 -20.33 -35.97 10.44
C ALA A 364 -21.30 -36.63 9.44
N PRO A 365 -21.51 -37.96 9.51
CA PRO A 365 -22.44 -38.65 8.63
C PRO A 365 -23.88 -38.17 8.83
N THR A 366 -24.62 -38.02 7.74
CA THR A 366 -26.06 -37.77 7.74
C THR A 366 -26.79 -38.97 7.13
N SER A 367 -28.12 -38.91 7.05
CA SER A 367 -28.92 -40.01 6.48
C SER A 367 -28.57 -40.34 5.02
N THR A 368 -28.20 -39.32 4.24
CA THR A 368 -27.96 -39.40 2.79
C THR A 368 -26.52 -39.11 2.37
N SER A 369 -25.72 -38.48 3.23
CA SER A 369 -24.36 -38.02 2.88
C SER A 369 -23.53 -37.76 4.14
N PHE A 370 -22.69 -36.74 4.14
CA PHE A 370 -22.02 -36.22 5.31
C PHE A 370 -21.94 -34.69 5.24
N ILE A 371 -21.88 -34.07 6.41
CA ILE A 371 -21.51 -32.66 6.54
C ILE A 371 -20.08 -32.54 7.05
N LYS A 372 -19.45 -31.44 6.66
CA LYS A 372 -18.05 -31.18 6.95
C LYS A 372 -17.85 -29.68 7.20
N PRO A 373 -18.14 -29.19 8.42
CA PRO A 373 -17.80 -27.82 8.77
C PRO A 373 -16.29 -27.63 8.83
N ASP A 374 -15.83 -26.40 8.63
CA ASP A 374 -14.39 -26.11 8.67
C ASP A 374 -13.77 -26.39 10.04
N LEU A 375 -14.44 -25.94 11.11
CA LEU A 375 -13.98 -26.09 12.49
C LEU A 375 -15.14 -26.46 13.42
N ILE A 376 -14.84 -27.31 14.40
CA ILE A 376 -15.68 -27.52 15.57
C ILE A 376 -14.80 -27.34 16.80
N ALA A 377 -15.12 -26.34 17.62
CA ALA A 377 -14.39 -26.02 18.84
C ALA A 377 -15.22 -26.47 20.06
N VAL A 378 -14.64 -27.31 20.91
CA VAL A 378 -15.30 -27.88 22.08
C VAL A 378 -14.59 -27.43 23.35
N ARG A 379 -15.35 -26.92 24.32
CA ARG A 379 -14.87 -26.60 25.68
C ARG A 379 -16.03 -26.67 26.67
N GLU A 380 -15.80 -27.21 27.86
CA GLU A 380 -16.81 -27.26 28.94
C GLU A 380 -18.16 -27.86 28.46
N ARG A 381 -18.10 -28.99 27.72
CA ARG A 381 -19.27 -29.67 27.12
C ARG A 381 -20.11 -28.82 26.16
N ARG A 382 -19.58 -27.68 25.70
CA ARG A 382 -20.18 -26.85 24.64
C ARG A 382 -19.36 -26.98 23.37
N ALA A 383 -20.03 -27.27 22.26
CA ALA A 383 -19.45 -27.27 20.93
C ALA A 383 -19.87 -26.01 20.15
N THR A 384 -18.94 -25.41 19.44
CA THR A 384 -19.23 -24.32 18.50
C THR A 384 -18.72 -24.69 17.11
N VAL A 385 -19.63 -24.76 16.16
CA VAL A 385 -19.33 -24.96 14.73
C VAL A 385 -18.96 -23.61 14.13
N ILE A 386 -17.76 -23.52 13.54
CA ILE A 386 -17.27 -22.29 12.94
C ILE A 386 -16.89 -22.56 11.49
N ASP A 387 -17.73 -22.08 10.58
CA ASP A 387 -17.53 -22.21 9.14
C ASP A 387 -17.02 -20.87 8.60
N VAL A 388 -15.80 -20.88 8.06
CA VAL A 388 -15.14 -19.69 7.54
C VAL A 388 -15.70 -19.39 6.15
N SER A 389 -15.78 -18.12 5.78
CA SER A 389 -16.10 -17.71 4.42
C SER A 389 -15.51 -16.38 4.05
N ILE A 390 -14.92 -16.35 2.85
CA ILE A 390 -14.38 -15.14 2.28
C ILE A 390 -15.29 -14.67 1.14
N VAL A 391 -16.07 -13.62 1.38
CA VAL A 391 -17.21 -13.23 0.53
C VAL A 391 -16.95 -11.96 -0.28
N SER A 392 -17.82 -11.71 -1.27
CA SER A 392 -17.95 -10.39 -1.90
C SER A 392 -18.53 -9.36 -0.93
N ASP A 393 -18.21 -8.09 -1.15
CA ASP A 393 -18.80 -6.97 -0.40
C ASP A 393 -20.34 -7.03 -0.47
N GLY A 394 -21.04 -6.69 0.62
CA GLY A 394 -22.50 -6.65 0.69
C GLY A 394 -23.17 -8.00 0.95
N ARG A 395 -22.42 -9.11 0.97
CA ARG A 395 -22.96 -10.48 1.12
C ARG A 395 -22.96 -11.02 2.55
N GLY A 396 -22.45 -10.25 3.52
CA GLY A 396 -22.24 -10.73 4.89
C GLY A 396 -23.49 -11.29 5.55
N VAL A 397 -24.61 -10.55 5.51
CA VAL A 397 -25.89 -10.96 6.12
C VAL A 397 -26.46 -12.20 5.44
N THR A 398 -26.48 -12.23 4.11
CA THR A 398 -27.00 -13.37 3.34
C THR A 398 -26.22 -14.65 3.67
N VAL A 399 -24.90 -14.60 3.63
CA VAL A 399 -24.05 -15.78 3.90
C VAL A 399 -24.12 -16.20 5.38
N TRP A 400 -24.29 -15.24 6.30
CA TRP A 400 -24.53 -15.54 7.71
C TRP A 400 -25.81 -16.37 7.89
N ASN A 401 -26.91 -15.90 7.31
CA ASN A 401 -28.20 -16.59 7.39
C ASN A 401 -28.17 -17.95 6.70
N GLU A 402 -27.60 -18.04 5.50
CA GLU A 402 -27.41 -19.30 4.77
C GLU A 402 -26.64 -20.32 5.61
N LYS A 403 -25.55 -19.92 6.28
CA LYS A 403 -24.76 -20.82 7.13
C LYS A 403 -25.46 -21.18 8.44
N LYS A 404 -26.15 -20.23 9.07
CA LYS A 404 -26.96 -20.49 10.27
C LYS A 404 -28.07 -21.48 9.97
N GLN A 405 -28.78 -21.29 8.86
CA GLN A 405 -29.82 -22.20 8.39
C GLN A 405 -29.21 -23.56 8.03
N LYS A 406 -28.10 -23.57 7.28
CA LYS A 406 -27.44 -24.82 6.88
C LYS A 406 -27.00 -25.64 8.05
N TYR A 407 -26.35 -25.10 9.07
CA TYR A 407 -25.83 -25.94 10.15
C TYR A 407 -26.78 -26.06 11.34
N GLY A 408 -27.75 -25.15 11.48
CA GLY A 408 -28.73 -25.16 12.55
C GLY A 408 -29.94 -26.08 12.31
N ALA A 409 -30.01 -26.81 11.18
CA ALA A 409 -31.06 -27.81 10.98
C ALA A 409 -30.82 -29.03 11.88
N ASP A 410 -31.90 -29.58 12.45
CA ASP A 410 -31.83 -30.62 13.48
C ASP A 410 -31.04 -31.87 13.03
N GLU A 411 -31.22 -32.30 11.77
CA GLU A 411 -30.47 -33.42 11.20
C GLU A 411 -28.95 -33.22 11.33
N PHE A 412 -28.46 -32.01 11.07
CA PHE A 412 -27.04 -31.70 11.07
C PHE A 412 -26.49 -31.52 12.48
N SER A 413 -27.28 -30.90 13.36
CA SER A 413 -26.94 -30.83 14.77
C SER A 413 -26.79 -32.22 15.38
N LEU A 414 -27.74 -33.13 15.11
CA LEU A 414 -27.70 -34.52 15.55
C LEU A 414 -26.52 -35.28 14.97
N ALA A 415 -26.22 -35.10 13.68
CA ALA A 415 -25.06 -35.71 13.02
C ALA A 415 -23.74 -35.27 13.69
N ILE A 416 -23.57 -33.98 13.97
CA ILE A 416 -22.37 -33.44 14.62
C ILE A 416 -22.23 -33.99 16.04
N ILE A 417 -23.31 -33.94 16.84
CA ILE A 417 -23.29 -34.45 18.21
C ILE A 417 -22.95 -35.95 18.23
N SER A 418 -23.54 -36.73 17.32
CA SER A 418 -23.25 -38.17 17.20
C SER A 418 -21.80 -38.43 16.81
N ALA A 419 -21.25 -37.67 15.85
CA ALA A 419 -19.86 -37.78 15.44
C ALA A 419 -18.88 -37.41 16.56
N LEU A 420 -19.19 -36.36 17.35
CA LEU A 420 -18.40 -35.97 18.52
C LEU A 420 -18.45 -37.04 19.62
N ARG A 421 -19.63 -37.62 19.88
CA ARG A 421 -19.78 -38.71 20.86
C ARG A 421 -18.97 -39.95 20.46
N ALA A 422 -18.96 -40.31 19.18
CA ALA A 422 -18.21 -41.45 18.67
C ALA A 422 -16.68 -41.32 18.89
N ILE A 423 -16.16 -40.09 18.97
CA ILE A 423 -14.75 -39.80 19.27
C ILE A 423 -14.51 -39.46 20.76
N GLY A 424 -15.46 -39.79 21.63
CA GLY A 424 -15.35 -39.61 23.09
C GLY A 424 -15.54 -38.16 23.57
N CYS A 425 -16.13 -37.28 22.74
CA CYS A 425 -16.41 -35.90 23.09
C CYS A 425 -17.92 -35.69 23.29
N ASP A 426 -18.37 -35.78 24.53
CA ASP A 426 -19.78 -35.55 24.86
C ASP A 426 -20.08 -34.06 25.08
N VAL A 427 -21.21 -33.60 24.54
CA VAL A 427 -21.58 -32.18 24.49
C VAL A 427 -23.05 -31.99 24.81
N ASP A 428 -23.36 -30.95 25.59
CA ASP A 428 -24.72 -30.59 26.01
C ASP A 428 -25.33 -29.52 25.09
N PHE A 429 -24.48 -28.65 24.54
CA PHE A 429 -24.92 -27.52 23.72
C PHE A 429 -24.09 -27.43 22.45
N LEU A 430 -24.78 -27.18 21.33
CA LEU A 430 -24.17 -26.95 20.03
C LEU A 430 -24.60 -25.58 19.50
N ASP A 431 -23.61 -24.71 19.29
CA ASP A 431 -23.81 -23.37 18.71
C ASP A 431 -23.18 -23.28 17.31
N HIS A 432 -23.80 -22.52 16.41
CA HIS A 432 -23.25 -22.25 15.08
C HIS A 432 -22.80 -20.80 14.99
N GLN A 433 -21.52 -20.54 14.75
CA GLN A 433 -20.98 -19.18 14.70
C GLN A 433 -20.08 -19.00 13.46
N PRO A 434 -20.66 -18.65 12.30
CA PRO A 434 -19.89 -18.47 11.06
C PRO A 434 -18.83 -17.37 11.18
N MET A 435 -17.66 -17.57 10.55
CA MET A 435 -16.62 -16.55 10.45
C MET A 435 -16.58 -15.97 9.04
N ILE A 436 -17.19 -14.80 8.85
CA ILE A 436 -17.35 -14.17 7.54
C ILE A 436 -16.45 -12.96 7.42
N ILE A 437 -15.61 -12.93 6.38
CA ILE A 437 -14.73 -11.82 6.05
C ILE A 437 -14.89 -11.49 4.57
N SER A 438 -14.97 -10.22 4.19
CA SER A 438 -14.94 -9.86 2.77
C SER A 438 -13.55 -10.11 2.15
N TYR A 439 -13.46 -10.20 0.82
CA TYR A 439 -12.15 -10.28 0.16
C TYR A 439 -11.27 -9.05 0.40
N ARG A 440 -11.84 -7.92 0.84
CA ARG A 440 -11.12 -6.70 1.26
C ARG A 440 -10.66 -6.73 2.72
N GLY A 441 -10.91 -7.83 3.43
CA GLY A 441 -10.56 -8.01 4.84
C GLY A 441 -11.44 -7.19 5.77
N ILE A 442 -12.75 -7.17 5.52
CA ILE A 442 -13.73 -6.57 6.42
C ILE A 442 -14.45 -7.72 7.11
N CYS A 443 -14.28 -7.87 8.43
CA CYS A 443 -14.98 -8.88 9.20
C CYS A 443 -16.44 -8.46 9.42
N PHE A 444 -17.36 -9.39 9.22
CA PHE A 444 -18.77 -9.18 9.51
C PHE A 444 -18.96 -8.97 11.03
N PRO A 445 -19.73 -7.95 11.49
CA PRO A 445 -19.81 -7.60 12.91
C PRO A 445 -20.27 -8.76 13.81
N GLN A 446 -21.23 -9.56 13.36
CA GLN A 446 -21.74 -10.73 14.08
C GLN A 446 -20.67 -11.81 14.22
N SER A 447 -19.88 -12.05 13.17
CA SER A 447 -18.72 -12.95 13.23
C SER A 447 -17.70 -12.47 14.24
N ALA A 448 -17.36 -11.17 14.22
CA ALA A 448 -16.45 -10.59 15.20
C ALA A 448 -16.97 -10.74 16.63
N LYS A 449 -18.25 -10.44 16.88
CA LYS A 449 -18.89 -10.61 18.20
C LYS A 449 -18.84 -12.06 18.66
N ALA A 450 -19.14 -13.00 17.77
CA ALA A 450 -19.16 -14.42 18.09
C ALA A 450 -17.78 -14.95 18.48
N VAL A 451 -16.74 -14.66 17.69
CA VAL A 451 -15.39 -15.15 18.00
C VAL A 451 -14.78 -14.47 19.24
N ILE A 452 -15.15 -13.21 19.52
CA ILE A 452 -14.80 -12.54 20.79
C ILE A 452 -15.53 -13.22 21.97
N GLY A 453 -16.79 -13.63 21.77
CA GLY A 453 -17.54 -14.42 22.76
C GLY A 453 -16.90 -15.76 23.09
N LEU A 454 -16.12 -16.34 22.18
CA LEU A 454 -15.28 -17.53 22.41
C LEU A 454 -13.95 -17.21 23.14
N GLY A 455 -13.77 -15.99 23.62
CA GLY A 455 -12.58 -15.55 24.36
C GLY A 455 -11.42 -15.06 23.48
N LEU A 456 -11.57 -14.97 22.16
CA LEU A 456 -10.52 -14.41 21.31
C LEU A 456 -10.42 -12.89 21.47
N SER A 457 -9.18 -12.39 21.50
CA SER A 457 -8.93 -10.95 21.59
C SER A 457 -9.39 -10.21 20.33
N LYS A 458 -9.71 -8.91 20.49
CA LYS A 458 -9.96 -7.98 19.37
C LYS A 458 -8.77 -7.91 18.38
N VAL A 459 -7.55 -8.11 18.87
CA VAL A 459 -6.34 -8.17 18.03
C VAL A 459 -6.36 -9.39 17.13
N THR A 460 -6.80 -10.54 17.64
CA THR A 460 -6.96 -11.76 16.85
C THR A 460 -7.92 -11.54 15.68
N VAL A 461 -9.05 -10.86 15.89
CA VAL A 461 -10.00 -10.56 14.81
C VAL A 461 -9.35 -9.69 13.73
N SER A 462 -8.58 -8.68 14.13
CA SER A 462 -7.80 -7.87 13.20
C SER A 462 -6.77 -8.69 12.42
N ASP A 463 -6.06 -9.60 13.09
CA ASP A 463 -5.06 -10.47 12.44
C ASP A 463 -5.73 -11.36 11.39
N LEU A 464 -6.91 -11.92 11.68
CA LEU A 464 -7.69 -12.71 10.70
C LEU A 464 -8.11 -11.87 9.48
N CYS A 465 -8.54 -10.61 9.68
CA CYS A 465 -8.81 -9.68 8.58
C CYS A 465 -7.57 -9.42 7.73
N LEU A 466 -6.42 -9.20 8.35
CA LEU A 466 -5.16 -8.99 7.65
C LEU A 466 -4.71 -10.24 6.88
N LEU A 467 -4.92 -11.43 7.45
CA LEU A 467 -4.66 -12.70 6.74
C LEU A 467 -5.54 -12.86 5.51
N ALA A 468 -6.82 -12.46 5.58
CA ALA A 468 -7.71 -12.44 4.43
C ALA A 468 -7.20 -11.46 3.35
N ILE A 469 -6.73 -10.27 3.72
CA ILE A 469 -6.12 -9.28 2.79
C ILE A 469 -4.89 -9.89 2.11
N VAL A 470 -3.95 -10.44 2.89
CA VAL A 470 -2.73 -11.06 2.38
C VAL A 470 -3.07 -12.21 1.44
N GLY A 471 -4.06 -13.04 1.78
CA GLY A 471 -4.54 -14.11 0.93
C GLY A 471 -5.14 -13.58 -0.37
N SER A 472 -5.99 -12.56 -0.33
CA SER A 472 -6.56 -11.92 -1.52
C SER A 472 -5.48 -11.35 -2.44
N LEU A 473 -4.44 -10.71 -1.89
CA LEU A 473 -3.31 -10.22 -2.68
C LEU A 473 -2.53 -11.35 -3.37
N ARG A 474 -2.42 -12.53 -2.73
CA ARG A 474 -1.79 -13.72 -3.32
C ARG A 474 -2.67 -14.33 -4.42
N THR A 475 -3.97 -14.39 -4.21
CA THR A 475 -4.95 -14.80 -5.24
C THR A 475 -4.85 -13.89 -6.47
N TYR A 476 -4.82 -12.58 -6.28
CA TYR A 476 -4.62 -11.61 -7.35
C TYR A 476 -3.26 -11.78 -8.06
N ASP A 477 -2.18 -11.99 -7.31
CA ASP A 477 -0.84 -12.20 -7.86
C ASP A 477 -0.76 -13.44 -8.76
N THR A 478 -1.60 -14.45 -8.51
CA THR A 478 -1.65 -15.68 -9.33
C THR A 478 -2.02 -15.35 -10.78
N VAL A 479 -3.03 -14.50 -10.97
CA VAL A 479 -3.42 -14.01 -12.31
C VAL A 479 -2.33 -13.12 -12.90
N MET A 480 -1.77 -12.20 -12.12
CA MET A 480 -0.83 -11.20 -12.63
C MET A 480 0.57 -11.76 -12.96
N ARG A 481 0.98 -12.85 -12.31
CA ARG A 481 2.26 -13.53 -12.61
C ARG A 481 2.13 -14.54 -13.74
N GLY A 482 0.97 -15.16 -13.91
CA GLY A 482 0.70 -16.13 -14.98
C GLY A 482 0.65 -15.53 -16.39
N THR A 483 0.60 -14.20 -16.50
CA THR A 483 0.31 -13.48 -17.75
C THR A 483 1.51 -12.80 -18.41
N TRP A 484 2.72 -13.12 -17.92
CA TRP A 484 4.00 -12.74 -18.55
C TRP A 484 4.67 -13.97 -19.18
N ARG A 485 3.88 -14.86 -19.78
CA ARG A 485 4.38 -15.95 -20.62
C ARG A 485 4.22 -15.57 -22.07
#